data_AF-A0AAX2R8P7-F1
#
_entry.id   AF-A0AAX2R8P7-F1
#
_cell.length_a   1.000
_cell.length_b   1.000
_cell.length_c   1.000
_cell.angle_alpha   90.00
_cell.angle_beta   90.00
_cell.angle_gamma   90.00
#
_symmetry.space_group_name_H-M   'P 1'
#
loop_
_entity.id
_entity.type
_entity.pdbx_description
1 polymer ?
#
loop_
_entity_poly.entity_id
_entity_poly.type
_entity_poly.pdbx_seq_one_letter_code
_entity_poly.pdbx_strand_id
1 'polypeptide(L)'
;TDPQSGQPSGQRVHKPFIFTSPLNKATPLLYQALASGEMLPEVEVKWYRTSTEGKQEHFFTTKLEDATIVNINTVLPHAQDASKAEYTQLVKVGMAYRKITWTHAIAGTEASDDWRKPQEA
;
A
#
# COMPACT_ATOMS: atom_id res chain seq x y z
N THR A 1 -2.87 23.43 -3.11
CA THR A 1 -3.85 24.33 -2.51
C THR A 1 -3.37 25.73 -2.73
N ASP A 2 -4.25 26.62 -3.17
CA ASP A 2 -3.94 28.05 -3.23
C ASP A 2 -3.87 28.59 -1.78
N PRO A 3 -2.73 29.15 -1.35
CA PRO A 3 -2.55 29.66 0.01
C PRO A 3 -3.50 30.79 0.42
N GLN A 4 -4.10 31.52 -0.53
CA GLN A 4 -5.01 32.64 -0.25
C GLN A 4 -6.49 32.23 -0.23
N SER A 5 -6.88 31.23 -1.02
CA SER A 5 -8.30 30.82 -1.14
C SER A 5 -8.62 29.47 -0.49
N GLY A 6 -7.61 28.64 -0.19
CA GLY A 6 -7.80 27.27 0.31
C GLY A 6 -8.35 26.30 -0.73
N GLN A 7 -8.60 26.77 -1.96
CA GLN A 7 -9.17 25.94 -3.02
C GLN A 7 -8.14 24.94 -3.58
N PRO A 8 -8.59 23.74 -3.99
CA PRO A 8 -7.74 22.79 -4.67
C PRO A 8 -7.29 23.38 -6.02
N SER A 9 -5.97 23.57 -6.15
CA SER A 9 -5.35 24.26 -7.28
C SER A 9 -4.71 23.30 -8.31
N GLY A 10 -5.15 22.04 -8.33
CA GLY A 10 -4.61 21.00 -9.23
C GLY A 10 -5.27 19.64 -9.03
N GLN A 11 -4.98 18.70 -9.92
CA GLN A 11 -5.43 17.31 -9.76
C GLN A 11 -4.80 16.69 -8.52
N ARG A 12 -5.51 15.76 -7.86
CA ARG A 12 -4.93 14.98 -6.75
C ARG A 12 -3.64 14.29 -7.18
N VAL A 13 -2.67 14.18 -6.27
CA VAL A 13 -1.41 13.46 -6.52
C VAL A 13 -1.30 12.35 -5.49
N HIS A 14 -1.41 11.10 -5.95
CA HIS A 14 -1.25 9.94 -5.08
C HIS A 14 0.22 9.74 -4.73
N LYS A 15 0.49 9.51 -3.44
CA LYS A 15 1.77 8.99 -2.99
C LYS A 15 1.78 7.47 -3.11
N PRO A 16 2.95 6.83 -3.24
CA PRO A 16 3.04 5.38 -3.32
C PRO A 16 2.38 4.70 -2.13
N PHE A 17 1.69 3.58 -2.37
CA PHE A 17 1.29 2.66 -1.32
C PHE A 17 2.55 1.96 -0.79
N ILE A 18 2.69 1.84 0.53
CA ILE A 18 3.88 1.25 1.14
C ILE A 18 3.48 0.19 2.14
N PHE A 19 4.03 -1.01 1.98
CA PHE A 19 3.96 -2.07 2.99
C PHE A 19 5.36 -2.52 3.39
N THR A 20 5.44 -3.18 4.55
CA THR A 20 6.68 -3.77 5.06
C THR A 20 6.45 -5.25 5.31
N SER A 21 7.37 -6.09 4.83
CA SER A 21 7.39 -7.53 5.12
C SER A 21 8.78 -7.97 5.57
N PRO A 22 8.93 -9.14 6.21
CA PRO A 22 10.23 -9.78 6.30
C PRO A 22 10.72 -10.25 4.93
N LEU A 23 12.00 -10.65 4.86
CA LEU A 23 12.51 -11.41 3.73
C LEU A 23 11.74 -12.71 3.59
N ASN A 24 11.20 -12.96 2.41
CA ASN A 24 10.43 -14.17 2.12
C ASN A 24 10.64 -14.59 0.65
N LYS A 25 9.98 -15.68 0.25
CA LYS A 25 10.08 -16.23 -1.11
C LYS A 25 9.70 -15.21 -2.21
N ALA A 26 8.82 -14.26 -1.93
CA ALA A 26 8.38 -13.26 -2.90
C ALA A 26 9.40 -12.12 -3.07
N THR A 27 10.30 -11.89 -2.12
CA THR A 27 11.21 -10.74 -2.17
C THR A 27 12.06 -10.68 -3.46
N PRO A 28 12.71 -11.77 -3.94
CA PRO A 28 13.43 -11.74 -5.22
C PRO A 28 12.53 -11.43 -6.41
N LEU A 29 11.27 -11.90 -6.41
CA LEU A 29 10.29 -11.64 -7.47
C LEU A 29 9.86 -10.16 -7.47
N LEU A 30 9.72 -9.56 -6.28
CA LEU A 30 9.46 -8.12 -6.15
C LEU A 30 10.64 -7.27 -6.67
N TYR A 31 11.88 -7.69 -6.42
CA TYR A 31 13.05 -7.04 -7.01
C TYR A 31 13.10 -7.18 -8.54
N GLN A 32 12.71 -8.34 -9.08
CA GLN A 32 12.59 -8.52 -10.51
C GLN A 32 11.54 -7.58 -11.11
N ALA A 33 10.35 -7.51 -10.51
CA ALA A 33 9.28 -6.62 -10.94
C ALA A 33 9.69 -5.13 -10.87
N LEU A 34 10.43 -4.74 -9.81
CA LEU A 34 11.01 -3.40 -9.71
C LEU A 34 12.00 -3.12 -10.85
N ALA A 35 12.91 -4.05 -11.14
CA ALA A 35 13.95 -3.85 -12.14
C ALA A 35 13.43 -3.85 -13.58
N SER A 36 12.39 -4.63 -13.87
CA SER A 36 11.76 -4.70 -15.20
C SER A 36 10.67 -3.65 -15.43
N GLY A 37 10.21 -2.97 -14.35
CA GLY A 37 9.02 -2.12 -14.42
C GLY A 37 7.74 -2.93 -14.66
N GLU A 38 7.70 -4.18 -14.20
CA GLU A 38 6.54 -5.06 -14.35
C GLU A 38 5.30 -4.46 -13.68
N MET A 39 4.21 -4.47 -14.43
CA MET A 39 2.91 -4.05 -13.95
C MET A 39 2.20 -5.24 -13.30
N LEU A 40 1.87 -5.09 -12.03
CA LEU A 40 1.08 -6.03 -11.24
C LEU A 40 -0.40 -5.71 -11.48
N PRO A 41 -1.18 -6.59 -12.14
CA PRO A 41 -2.56 -6.29 -12.51
C PRO A 41 -3.43 -6.01 -11.29
N GLU A 42 -3.18 -6.70 -10.19
CA GLU A 42 -3.94 -6.61 -8.96
C GLU A 42 -3.04 -6.76 -7.73
N VAL A 43 -3.23 -5.88 -6.75
CA VAL A 43 -2.68 -6.01 -5.40
C VAL A 43 -3.81 -5.82 -4.41
N GLU A 44 -4.07 -6.84 -3.58
CA GLU A 44 -5.13 -6.79 -2.57
C GLU A 44 -4.53 -6.81 -1.16
N VAL A 45 -4.85 -5.78 -0.37
CA VAL A 45 -4.47 -5.67 1.04
C VAL A 45 -5.71 -5.84 1.90
N LYS A 46 -5.73 -6.89 2.71
CA LYS A 46 -6.81 -7.20 3.65
C LYS A 46 -6.42 -6.79 5.05
N TRP A 47 -7.22 -5.93 5.65
CA TRP A 47 -7.03 -5.44 7.01
C TRP A 47 -7.87 -6.27 7.96
N TYR A 48 -7.22 -6.77 9.01
CA TYR A 48 -7.84 -7.60 10.03
C TYR A 48 -7.91 -6.87 11.37
N ARG A 49 -8.95 -7.17 12.14
CA ARG A 49 -9.09 -6.74 13.53
C ARG A 49 -9.71 -7.86 14.37
N THR A 50 -9.59 -7.76 15.69
CA THR A 50 -10.30 -8.64 16.61
C THR A 50 -11.76 -8.23 16.71
N SER A 51 -12.68 -9.14 16.40
CA SER A 51 -14.13 -8.92 16.51
C SER A 51 -14.61 -8.97 17.96
N THR A 52 -15.88 -8.64 18.19
CA THR A 52 -16.54 -8.78 19.49
C THR A 52 -16.60 -10.23 19.99
N GLU A 53 -16.48 -11.21 19.09
CA GLU A 53 -16.38 -12.64 19.42
C GLU A 53 -14.95 -13.10 19.72
N GLY A 54 -13.96 -12.19 19.69
CA GLY A 54 -12.55 -12.52 19.92
C GLY A 54 -11.86 -13.21 18.74
N LYS A 55 -12.49 -13.25 17.55
CA LYS A 55 -11.91 -13.84 16.33
C LYS A 55 -11.30 -12.76 15.44
N GLN A 56 -10.32 -13.13 14.62
CA GLN A 56 -9.83 -12.23 13.58
C GLN A 56 -10.87 -12.12 12.47
N GLU A 57 -11.35 -10.91 12.21
CA GLU A 57 -12.26 -10.60 11.12
C GLU A 57 -11.60 -9.67 10.11
N HIS A 58 -11.82 -9.96 8.82
CA HIS A 58 -11.48 -9.06 7.73
C HIS A 58 -12.52 -7.95 7.65
N PHE A 59 -12.13 -6.70 7.89
CA PHE A 59 -13.08 -5.60 7.95
C PHE A 59 -12.92 -4.56 6.84
N PHE A 60 -11.75 -4.52 6.19
CA PHE A 60 -11.44 -3.52 5.18
C PHE A 60 -10.49 -4.10 4.13
N THR A 61 -10.70 -3.73 2.86
CA THR A 61 -9.83 -4.04 1.73
C THR A 61 -9.30 -2.76 1.12
N THR A 62 -8.00 -2.73 0.80
CA THR A 62 -7.42 -1.77 -0.13
C THR A 62 -6.92 -2.51 -1.34
N LYS A 63 -7.53 -2.25 -2.50
CA LYS A 63 -7.22 -2.89 -3.77
C LYS A 63 -6.54 -1.90 -4.71
N LEU A 64 -5.40 -2.27 -5.29
CA LEU A 64 -4.70 -1.52 -6.31
C LEU A 64 -4.81 -2.26 -7.64
N GLU A 65 -5.08 -1.53 -8.72
CA GLU A 65 -5.07 -2.05 -10.09
C GLU A 65 -3.93 -1.42 -10.89
N ASP A 66 -3.30 -2.24 -11.74
CA ASP A 66 -2.17 -1.86 -12.59
C ASP A 66 -1.05 -1.16 -11.77
N ALA A 67 -0.62 -1.81 -10.69
CA ALA A 67 0.40 -1.30 -9.79
C ALA A 67 1.81 -1.56 -10.31
N THR A 68 2.74 -0.65 -10.08
CA THR A 68 4.17 -0.83 -10.38
C THR A 68 5.00 -0.56 -9.13
N ILE A 69 6.04 -1.36 -8.92
CA ILE A 69 6.94 -1.15 -7.78
C ILE A 69 7.88 0.00 -8.13
N VAL A 70 7.92 1.02 -7.28
CA VAL A 70 8.75 2.23 -7.48
C VAL A 70 9.96 2.28 -6.57
N ASN A 71 9.96 1.52 -5.46
CA ASN A 71 11.07 1.47 -4.53
C ASN A 71 11.01 0.19 -3.67
N ILE A 72 12.17 -0.40 -3.38
CA ILE A 72 12.32 -1.40 -2.32
C ILE A 72 13.51 -1.00 -1.44
N ASN A 73 13.25 -0.82 -0.14
CA ASN A 73 14.28 -0.57 0.87
C ASN A 73 14.33 -1.74 1.85
N THR A 74 15.48 -2.43 1.89
CA THR A 74 15.72 -3.56 2.81
C THR A 74 16.66 -3.13 3.92
N VAL A 75 16.20 -3.25 5.16
CA VAL A 75 16.97 -2.88 6.36
C VAL A 75 17.08 -4.09 7.28
N LEU A 76 18.30 -4.38 7.72
CA LEU A 76 18.56 -5.23 8.87
C LEU A 76 18.95 -4.32 10.05
N PRO A 77 18.19 -4.32 11.16
CA PRO A 77 18.54 -3.57 12.35
C PRO A 77 19.92 -3.94 12.93
N HIS A 78 20.54 -3.02 13.64
CA HIS A 78 21.86 -3.23 14.26
C HIS A 78 21.79 -4.31 15.34
N ALA A 79 22.58 -5.37 15.20
CA ALA A 79 22.50 -6.55 16.06
C ALA A 79 22.85 -6.29 17.54
N GLN A 80 23.64 -5.26 17.85
CA GLN A 80 23.98 -4.90 19.25
C GLN A 80 22.96 -3.95 19.89
N ASP A 81 21.98 -3.45 19.14
CA ASP A 81 20.95 -2.57 19.69
C ASP A 81 19.83 -3.41 20.30
N ALA A 82 19.87 -3.59 21.63
CA ALA A 82 18.89 -4.38 22.37
C ALA A 82 17.44 -3.89 22.19
N SER A 83 17.24 -2.60 21.87
CA SER A 83 15.90 -2.05 21.61
C SER A 83 15.26 -2.57 20.32
N LYS A 84 16.05 -3.20 19.45
CA LYS A 84 15.61 -3.74 18.15
C LYS A 84 15.69 -5.26 18.08
N ALA A 85 15.89 -5.93 19.21
CA ALA A 85 16.10 -7.38 19.27
C ALA A 85 14.91 -8.21 18.72
N GLU A 86 13.68 -7.67 18.79
CA GLU A 86 12.48 -8.34 18.29
C GLU A 86 12.30 -8.22 16.77
N TYR A 87 13.04 -7.33 16.12
CA TYR A 87 12.94 -7.13 14.68
C TYR A 87 13.83 -8.11 13.92
N THR A 88 13.32 -8.55 12.77
CA THR A 88 14.08 -9.26 11.74
C THR A 88 14.45 -8.28 10.61
N GLN A 89 14.70 -8.80 9.40
CA GLN A 89 14.84 -7.97 8.22
C GLN A 89 13.52 -7.29 7.89
N LEU A 90 13.57 -6.02 7.51
CA LEU A 90 12.41 -5.23 7.13
C LEU A 90 12.56 -4.81 5.67
N VAL A 91 11.70 -5.36 4.81
CA VAL A 91 11.63 -5.06 3.38
C VAL A 91 10.45 -4.14 3.15
N LYS A 92 10.73 -2.86 2.94
CA LYS A 92 9.74 -1.81 2.68
C LYS A 92 9.56 -1.63 1.18
N VAL A 93 8.37 -1.93 0.67
CA VAL A 93 8.04 -1.92 -0.76
C VAL A 93 7.07 -0.79 -1.05
N GLY A 94 7.43 0.11 -1.95
CA GLY A 94 6.60 1.21 -2.42
C GLY A 94 6.03 0.93 -3.81
N MET A 95 4.73 1.17 -3.99
CA MET A 95 4.00 0.88 -5.22
C MET A 95 3.23 2.10 -5.70
N ALA A 96 3.44 2.49 -6.96
CA ALA A 96 2.51 3.36 -7.67
C ALA A 96 1.38 2.52 -8.26
N TYR A 97 0.25 3.14 -8.57
CA TYR A 97 -0.92 2.45 -9.08
C TYR A 97 -1.75 3.39 -9.94
N ARG A 98 -2.54 2.81 -10.85
CA ARG A 98 -3.47 3.57 -11.69
C ARG A 98 -4.79 3.82 -10.98
N LYS A 99 -5.34 2.78 -10.35
CA LYS A 99 -6.62 2.82 -9.67
C LYS A 99 -6.50 2.19 -8.29
N ILE A 100 -7.21 2.77 -7.34
CA ILE A 100 -7.31 2.29 -5.97
C ILE A 100 -8.79 2.20 -5.59
N THR A 101 -9.15 1.13 -4.89
CA THR A 101 -10.47 0.93 -4.31
C THR A 101 -10.33 0.63 -2.82
N TRP A 102 -11.14 1.29 -2.01
CA TRP A 102 -11.25 1.09 -0.58
C TRP A 102 -12.64 0.57 -0.25
N THR A 103 -12.70 -0.60 0.36
CA THR A 103 -13.97 -1.26 0.68
C THR A 103 -14.01 -1.58 2.17
N HIS A 104 -15.01 -1.06 2.89
CA HIS A 104 -15.25 -1.45 4.28
C HIS A 104 -16.25 -2.61 4.32
N ALA A 105 -15.74 -3.84 4.33
CA ALA A 105 -16.52 -5.07 4.19
C ALA A 105 -17.70 -5.18 5.18
N ILE A 106 -17.52 -4.75 6.43
CA ILE A 106 -18.57 -4.85 7.47
C ILE A 106 -19.64 -3.76 7.35
N ALA A 107 -19.29 -2.60 6.78
CA ALA A 107 -20.19 -1.45 6.68
C ALA A 107 -20.86 -1.35 5.30
N GLY A 108 -20.36 -2.11 4.32
CA GLY A 108 -20.87 -2.12 2.95
C GLY A 108 -20.50 -0.87 2.13
N THR A 109 -19.69 0.04 2.66
CA THR A 109 -19.29 1.27 1.97
C THR A 109 -18.05 1.03 1.11
N GLU A 110 -18.03 1.65 -0.07
CA GLU A 110 -16.91 1.58 -1.01
C GLU A 110 -16.62 2.95 -1.61
N ALA A 111 -15.34 3.23 -1.85
CA ALA A 111 -14.88 4.36 -2.63
C ALA A 111 -13.77 3.90 -3.59
N SER A 112 -13.62 4.57 -4.72
CA SER A 112 -12.52 4.31 -5.66
C SER A 112 -12.04 5.57 -6.33
N ASP A 113 -10.80 5.57 -6.77
CA ASP A 113 -10.22 6.63 -7.59
C ASP A 113 -9.38 6.02 -8.72
N ASP A 114 -9.51 6.55 -9.94
CA ASP A 114 -8.84 6.08 -11.15
C ASP A 114 -8.22 7.26 -11.91
N TRP A 115 -6.91 7.20 -12.18
CA TRP A 115 -6.25 8.24 -12.95
C TRP A 115 -6.79 8.39 -14.38
N ARG A 116 -7.28 7.30 -14.99
CA ARG A 116 -7.85 7.33 -16.36
C ARG A 116 -9.27 7.89 -16.41
N LYS A 117 -9.97 7.96 -15.27
CA LYS A 117 -11.35 8.42 -15.18
C LYS A 117 -11.48 9.38 -13.98
N PRO A 118 -10.86 10.57 -14.04
CA PRO A 118 -11.06 11.55 -12.99
C PRO A 118 -12.56 11.85 -12.89
N GLN A 119 -13.09 11.84 -11.66
CA GLN A 119 -14.45 12.27 -11.41
C GLN A 119 -14.56 13.75 -11.80
N GLU A 120 -15.49 14.09 -12.69
CA GLU A 120 -15.78 15.49 -13.03
C GLU A 120 -16.25 16.23 -11.76
N ALA A 121 -15.72 17.44 -11.57
CA ALA A 121 -15.98 18.28 -10.40
C ALA A 121 -17.36 18.94 -10.45
#